data_AF-A0AAU5KYS3-F1
#
_entry.id   AF-A0AAU5KYS3-F1
#
_cell.length_a   1.000
_cell.length_b   1.000
_cell.length_c   1.000
_cell.angle_alpha   90.00
_cell.angle_beta   90.00
_cell.angle_gamma   90.00
#
_symmetry.space_group_name_H-M   'P 1'
#
loop_
_entity.id
_entity.type
_entity.pdbx_description
1 polymer ?
#
loop_
_entity_poly.entity_id
_entity_poly.type
_entity_poly.pdbx_seq_one_letter_code
_entity_poly.pdbx_strand_id
1 'polypeptide(L)'
;MTTATLAVQWNPIDWPLTHGPIPLAVLAAGWGSLLLLALARGRSWWNRRLPAALFSAAALSLVLDVVVDDWWHPFPEGLPRYVTWWIAVALLGLCLAGFRMPRLGRRGKLLAVAAGALVLLMASSQVNRGFGQYPSGRVMLAPWLSKTQGLTTGFDARTVSPPPGKVLADVWQAPPGLPAKGTVSIEPIPGGKSGFKARDAYIYLPPAYQASPRPLLPVVVLVTGQPGNPGDWVLGGQVNEALDAFAAEHDGLAPIVVMPDQLGSIWNNTLCMDSKLGNVQTYLAEDVPNWVHQHLQAAKGRGSWSIGGASMGGTCALQMAVNAPDVYGSFLDMSGQEEPTLGTREQTVAAAFGGDHAKFDAIDPLQVMRRKRFPDTAAAIVVGRTDGEFRPQQEKVYQAALDAGMKARFDLMPGGHGWVVFRPGIVDQLPWLAQQTGLIR
;
A
#
# COMPACT_ATOMS: atom_id res chain seq x y z
N MET A 1 7.14 19.25 29.27
CA MET A 1 7.90 19.03 28.02
C MET A 1 9.28 19.64 28.19
N THR A 2 10.33 18.81 28.26
CA THR A 2 11.71 19.28 28.42
C THR A 2 12.30 19.68 27.07
N THR A 3 13.24 20.61 27.06
CA THR A 3 13.90 21.16 25.86
C THR A 3 14.55 20.10 24.94
N ALA A 4 14.83 18.89 25.44
CA ALA A 4 15.30 17.76 24.66
C ALA A 4 14.23 17.14 23.72
N THR A 5 12.94 17.19 24.10
CA THR A 5 11.84 16.68 23.25
C THR A 5 11.56 17.57 22.02
N LEU A 6 11.95 18.84 22.06
CA LEU A 6 11.83 19.74 20.91
C LEU A 6 12.95 19.53 19.87
N ALA A 7 14.14 19.09 20.27
CA ALA A 7 15.26 18.91 19.33
C ALA A 7 15.08 17.72 18.37
N VAL A 8 14.35 16.67 18.78
CA VAL A 8 14.05 15.50 17.94
C VAL A 8 13.00 15.83 16.86
N GLN A 9 12.17 16.86 17.05
CA GLN A 9 11.13 17.28 16.10
C GLN A 9 11.63 18.25 14.99
N TRP A 10 12.89 18.65 14.99
CA TRP A 10 13.43 19.68 14.08
C TRP A 10 14.47 19.14 13.09
N ASN A 11 14.34 17.89 12.64
CA ASN A 11 15.17 17.40 11.55
C ASN A 11 14.47 17.67 10.19
N PRO A 12 15.05 18.47 9.28
CA PRO A 12 14.42 18.79 8.00
C PRO A 12 14.08 17.58 7.14
N ILE A 13 14.78 16.45 7.34
CA ILE A 13 14.50 15.19 6.62
C ILE A 13 13.14 14.58 7.01
N ASP A 14 12.61 14.93 8.19
CA ASP A 14 11.33 14.45 8.71
C ASP A 14 10.16 15.35 8.33
N TRP A 15 10.43 16.48 7.67
CA TRP A 15 9.37 17.38 7.26
C TRP A 15 8.49 16.74 6.17
N PRO A 16 7.17 17.00 6.21
CA PRO A 16 6.23 16.38 5.28
C PRO A 16 6.50 16.84 3.84
N LEU A 17 6.58 15.87 2.94
CA LEU A 17 6.70 16.10 1.49
C LEU A 17 5.35 16.09 0.77
N THR A 18 4.30 15.64 1.45
CA THR A 18 2.94 15.51 0.88
C THR A 18 2.02 16.68 1.22
N HIS A 19 2.34 17.42 2.27
CA HIS A 19 1.58 18.58 2.75
C HIS A 19 2.50 19.59 3.44
N GLY A 20 1.96 20.76 3.80
CA GLY A 20 2.73 21.82 4.46
C GLY A 20 3.57 22.68 3.50
N PRO A 21 4.55 23.44 4.03
CA PRO A 21 5.21 24.50 3.28
C PRO A 21 6.17 24.00 2.19
N ILE A 22 6.81 22.84 2.36
CA ILE A 22 7.76 22.30 1.37
C ILE A 22 7.10 22.10 0.01
N PRO A 23 6.05 21.27 -0.15
CA PRO A 23 5.44 21.06 -1.45
C PRO A 23 4.87 22.34 -2.07
N LEU A 24 4.39 23.28 -1.26
CA LEU A 24 3.92 24.58 -1.74
C LEU A 24 5.06 25.45 -2.27
N ALA A 25 6.21 25.46 -1.60
CA ALA A 25 7.40 26.18 -2.05
C ALA A 25 7.95 25.58 -3.36
N VAL A 26 8.02 24.25 -3.46
CA VAL A 26 8.42 23.54 -4.68
C VAL A 26 7.46 23.85 -5.83
N LEU A 27 6.15 23.86 -5.57
CA LEU A 27 5.13 24.22 -6.56
C LEU A 27 5.30 25.65 -7.07
N ALA A 28 5.48 26.63 -6.17
CA ALA A 28 5.71 28.02 -6.54
C ALA A 28 7.01 28.20 -7.35
N ALA A 29 8.11 27.56 -6.92
CA ALA A 29 9.40 27.59 -7.61
C ALA A 29 9.33 26.94 -9.00
N GLY A 30 8.59 25.85 -9.14
CA GLY A 30 8.38 25.16 -10.41
C GLY A 30 7.59 26.02 -11.40
N TRP A 31 6.48 26.64 -10.98
CA TRP A 31 5.73 27.57 -11.84
C TRP A 31 6.54 28.80 -12.25
N GLY A 32 7.30 29.38 -11.31
CA GLY A 32 8.21 30.48 -11.61
C GLY A 32 9.29 30.08 -12.62
N SER A 33 9.83 28.87 -12.50
CA SER A 33 10.82 28.30 -13.41
C SER A 33 10.22 28.05 -14.80
N LEU A 34 9.01 27.51 -14.88
CA LEU A 34 8.28 27.31 -16.14
C LEU A 34 8.04 28.64 -16.85
N LEU A 35 7.61 29.68 -16.11
CA LEU A 35 7.40 31.01 -16.65
C LEU A 35 8.72 31.64 -17.16
N LEU A 36 9.80 31.49 -16.40
CA LEU A 36 11.14 31.96 -16.79
C LEU A 36 11.63 31.28 -18.07
N LEU A 37 11.38 29.98 -18.23
CA LEU A 37 11.68 29.24 -19.45
C LEU A 37 10.79 29.66 -20.63
N ALA A 38 9.52 29.98 -20.38
CA ALA A 38 8.55 30.37 -21.40
C ALA A 38 8.73 31.81 -21.93
N LEU A 39 9.18 32.76 -21.11
CA LEU A 39 9.25 34.18 -21.48
C LEU A 39 10.60 34.58 -22.06
N ALA A 40 10.68 34.96 -23.35
CA ALA A 40 11.91 35.45 -23.99
C ALA A 40 11.69 36.74 -24.79
N ARG A 41 12.74 37.55 -24.96
CA ARG A 41 12.67 38.82 -25.70
C ARG A 41 12.74 38.68 -27.24
N GLY A 42 13.17 37.52 -27.77
CA GLY A 42 13.41 37.36 -29.22
C GLY A 42 12.18 36.94 -30.03
N ARG A 43 11.88 37.60 -31.16
CA ARG A 43 10.76 37.22 -32.06
C ARG A 43 10.83 35.76 -32.54
N SER A 44 12.03 35.27 -32.82
CA SER A 44 12.26 33.89 -33.24
C SER A 44 12.09 32.85 -32.12
N TRP A 45 11.90 33.28 -30.86
CA TRP A 45 11.41 32.41 -29.79
C TRP A 45 9.92 32.16 -29.98
N TRP A 46 9.14 33.25 -30.00
CA TRP A 46 7.68 33.21 -30.11
C TRP A 46 7.18 32.56 -31.41
N ASN A 47 7.83 32.82 -32.55
CA ASN A 47 7.32 32.35 -33.84
C ASN A 47 7.77 30.92 -34.23
N ARG A 48 8.77 30.35 -33.55
CA ARG A 48 9.36 29.06 -33.98
C ARG A 48 9.66 28.14 -32.82
N ARG A 49 10.46 28.60 -31.86
CA ARG A 49 11.00 27.70 -30.81
C ARG A 49 10.00 27.38 -29.71
N LEU A 50 9.20 28.36 -29.27
CA LEU A 50 8.17 28.10 -28.27
C LEU A 50 7.08 27.17 -28.85
N PRO A 51 6.50 27.42 -30.05
CA PRO A 51 5.59 26.46 -30.67
C PRO A 51 6.20 25.06 -30.86
N ALA A 52 7.46 24.97 -31.29
CA ALA A 52 8.14 23.69 -31.41
C ALA A 52 8.30 22.97 -30.05
N ALA A 53 8.66 23.70 -28.98
CA ALA A 53 8.76 23.14 -27.64
C ALA A 53 7.41 22.63 -27.12
N LEU A 54 6.34 23.40 -27.33
CA LEU A 54 4.97 23.01 -26.98
C LEU A 54 4.55 21.75 -27.74
N PHE A 55 4.79 21.71 -29.06
CA PHE A 55 4.48 20.56 -29.90
C PHE A 55 5.28 19.32 -29.48
N SER A 56 6.59 19.46 -29.25
CA SER A 56 7.43 18.36 -28.77
C SER A 56 6.97 17.83 -27.41
N ALA A 57 6.61 18.72 -26.48
CA ALA A 57 6.10 18.31 -25.17
C ALA A 57 4.77 17.54 -25.29
N ALA A 58 3.84 18.04 -26.12
CA ALA A 58 2.57 17.37 -26.37
C ALA A 58 2.77 16.00 -27.06
N ALA A 59 3.63 15.93 -28.07
CA ALA A 59 3.94 14.68 -28.76
C ALA A 59 4.62 13.66 -27.83
N LEU A 60 5.58 14.08 -27.01
CA LEU A 60 6.24 13.20 -26.04
C LEU A 60 5.26 12.72 -24.96
N SER A 61 4.34 13.58 -24.52
CA SER A 61 3.31 13.20 -23.55
C SER A 61 2.36 12.16 -24.14
N LEU A 62 1.91 12.34 -25.39
CA LEU A 62 1.08 11.37 -26.10
C LEU A 62 1.81 10.04 -26.33
N VAL A 63 3.07 10.08 -26.73
CA VAL A 63 3.88 8.87 -26.91
C VAL A 63 4.03 8.12 -25.59
N LEU A 64 4.25 8.83 -24.48
CA LEU A 64 4.33 8.22 -23.16
C LEU A 64 3.00 7.58 -22.76
N ASP A 65 1.89 8.27 -22.99
CA ASP A 65 0.53 7.76 -22.71
C ASP A 65 0.29 6.44 -23.45
N VAL A 66 0.52 6.42 -24.77
CA VAL A 66 0.36 5.21 -25.60
C VAL A 66 1.33 4.09 -25.19
N VAL A 67 2.59 4.43 -24.91
CA VAL A 67 3.59 3.43 -24.52
C VAL A 67 3.24 2.79 -23.18
N VAL A 68 2.78 3.58 -22.20
CA VAL A 68 2.47 3.06 -20.87
C VAL A 68 1.11 2.38 -20.86
N ASP A 69 0.06 3.02 -21.34
CA ASP A 69 -1.31 2.54 -21.18
C ASP A 69 -1.74 1.56 -22.28
N ASP A 70 -1.22 1.66 -23.52
CA ASP A 70 -1.62 0.75 -24.61
C ASP A 70 -0.61 -0.38 -24.87
N TRP A 71 0.71 -0.10 -24.78
CA TRP A 71 1.74 -1.08 -25.15
C TRP A 71 2.29 -1.89 -23.97
N TRP A 72 2.70 -1.21 -22.89
CA TRP A 72 3.28 -1.87 -21.72
C TRP A 72 2.20 -2.36 -20.74
N HIS A 73 1.15 -1.57 -20.56
CA HIS A 73 -0.03 -1.84 -19.73
C HIS A 73 0.32 -2.35 -18.30
N PRO A 74 1.12 -1.59 -17.52
CA PRO A 74 1.53 -2.00 -16.17
C PRO A 74 0.38 -1.90 -15.14
N PHE A 75 -0.68 -1.15 -15.44
CA PHE A 75 -1.86 -0.97 -14.60
C PHE A 75 -3.11 -1.34 -15.39
N PRO A 76 -3.98 -2.24 -14.90
CA PRO A 76 -5.25 -2.59 -15.54
C PRO A 76 -6.14 -1.38 -15.86
N GLU A 77 -6.16 -0.40 -14.96
CA GLU A 77 -6.95 0.83 -15.03
C GLU A 77 -6.25 1.99 -15.78
N GLY A 78 -5.00 1.79 -16.21
CA GLY A 78 -4.15 2.84 -16.82
C GLY A 78 -3.58 3.85 -15.81
N LEU A 79 -2.75 4.78 -16.28
CA LEU A 79 -2.19 5.82 -15.42
C LEU A 79 -3.28 6.83 -14.98
N PRO A 80 -3.32 7.21 -13.68
CA PRO A 80 -4.26 8.23 -13.25
C PRO A 80 -4.06 9.56 -14.01
N ARG A 81 -5.15 10.18 -14.48
CA ARG A 81 -5.09 11.42 -15.29
C ARG A 81 -4.29 12.56 -14.67
N TYR A 82 -4.28 12.66 -13.33
CA TYR A 82 -3.50 13.69 -12.65
C TYR A 82 -1.99 13.42 -12.75
N VAL A 83 -1.57 12.16 -12.82
CA VAL A 83 -0.17 11.74 -13.00
C VAL A 83 0.28 12.07 -14.41
N THR A 84 -0.50 11.69 -15.43
CA THR A 84 -0.20 12.00 -16.83
C THR A 84 -0.12 13.51 -17.06
N TRP A 85 -1.00 14.29 -16.42
CA TRP A 85 -0.91 15.76 -16.40
C TRP A 85 0.42 16.29 -15.86
N TRP A 86 0.86 15.81 -14.69
CA TRP A 86 2.13 16.28 -14.11
C TRP A 86 3.36 15.81 -14.90
N ILE A 87 3.32 14.61 -15.50
CA ILE A 87 4.33 14.15 -16.45
C ILE A 87 4.41 15.10 -17.65
N ALA A 88 3.27 15.49 -18.23
CA ALA A 88 3.22 16.43 -19.34
C ALA A 88 3.82 17.81 -18.97
N VAL A 89 3.55 18.30 -17.76
CA VAL A 89 4.17 19.54 -17.24
C VAL A 89 5.69 19.39 -17.09
N ALA A 90 6.19 18.24 -16.61
CA ALA A 90 7.62 17.95 -16.53
C ALA A 90 8.27 17.95 -17.93
N LEU A 91 7.67 17.24 -18.88
CA LEU A 91 8.13 17.19 -20.28
C LEU A 91 8.13 18.57 -20.92
N LEU A 92 7.12 19.40 -20.63
CA LEU A 92 7.07 20.79 -21.07
C LEU A 92 8.25 21.59 -20.53
N GLY A 93 8.57 21.49 -19.24
CA GLY A 93 9.73 22.16 -18.64
C GLY A 93 11.05 21.76 -19.30
N LEU A 94 11.25 20.45 -19.52
CA LEU A 94 12.43 19.91 -20.18
C LEU A 94 12.55 20.37 -21.64
N CYS A 95 11.45 20.34 -22.40
CA CYS A 95 11.42 20.84 -23.77
C CYS A 95 11.72 22.34 -23.82
N LEU A 96 11.07 23.15 -22.99
CA LEU A 96 11.34 24.59 -22.94
C LEU A 96 12.81 24.87 -22.61
N ALA A 97 13.41 24.19 -21.63
CA ALA A 97 14.84 24.29 -21.33
C ALA A 97 15.71 23.91 -22.55
N GLY A 98 15.40 22.78 -23.19
CA GLY A 98 16.04 22.30 -24.42
C GLY A 98 16.09 23.34 -25.53
N PHE A 99 14.93 23.87 -25.91
CA PHE A 99 14.80 24.85 -27.00
C PHE A 99 15.37 26.24 -26.65
N ARG A 100 15.49 26.54 -25.34
CA ARG A 100 16.08 27.79 -24.83
C ARG A 100 17.61 27.78 -24.92
N MET A 101 18.24 26.65 -24.58
CA MET A 101 19.69 26.51 -24.43
C MET A 101 20.55 27.05 -25.59
N PRO A 102 20.21 26.87 -26.88
CA PRO A 102 21.07 27.33 -27.97
C PRO A 102 21.23 28.85 -28.10
N ARG A 103 20.42 29.66 -27.39
CA ARG A 103 20.51 31.13 -27.40
C ARG A 103 21.12 31.72 -26.14
N LEU A 104 21.54 30.88 -25.20
CA LEU A 104 22.04 31.31 -23.90
C LEU A 104 23.55 31.16 -23.83
N GLY A 105 24.22 32.14 -23.19
CA GLY A 105 25.59 31.97 -22.72
C GLY A 105 25.68 30.92 -21.60
N ARG A 106 26.89 30.58 -21.14
CA ARG A 106 27.13 29.51 -20.15
C ARG A 106 26.25 29.64 -18.89
N ARG A 107 26.18 30.84 -18.28
CA ARG A 107 25.33 31.11 -17.11
C ARG A 107 23.85 30.90 -17.40
N GLY A 108 23.37 31.34 -18.57
CA GLY A 108 21.98 31.13 -18.96
C GLY A 108 21.64 29.66 -19.20
N LYS A 109 22.57 28.87 -19.77
CA LYS A 109 22.38 27.41 -19.92
C LYS A 109 22.25 26.73 -18.56
N LEU A 110 23.11 27.07 -17.59
CA LEU A 110 23.00 26.56 -16.22
C LEU A 110 21.65 26.93 -15.58
N LEU A 111 21.20 28.18 -15.75
CA LEU A 111 19.88 28.60 -15.26
C LEU A 111 18.73 27.84 -15.94
N ALA A 112 18.81 27.57 -17.24
CA ALA A 112 17.78 26.82 -17.96
C ALA A 112 17.72 25.34 -17.49
N VAL A 113 18.88 24.72 -17.24
CA VAL A 113 18.95 23.37 -16.67
C VAL A 113 18.37 23.35 -15.25
N ALA A 114 18.76 24.30 -14.40
CA ALA A 114 18.23 24.41 -13.04
C ALA A 114 16.70 24.63 -13.03
N ALA A 115 16.19 25.51 -13.91
CA ALA A 115 14.77 25.74 -14.07
C ALA A 115 14.03 24.47 -14.56
N GLY A 116 14.59 23.74 -15.53
CA GLY A 116 14.02 22.47 -15.99
C GLY A 116 13.98 21.42 -14.88
N ALA A 117 15.04 21.32 -14.08
CA ALA A 117 15.10 20.43 -12.93
C ALA A 117 14.08 20.81 -11.84
N LEU A 118 13.84 22.11 -11.61
CA LEU A 118 12.80 22.57 -10.67
C LEU A 118 11.38 22.26 -11.14
N VAL A 119 11.11 22.35 -12.45
CA VAL A 119 9.81 21.92 -13.02
C VAL A 119 9.62 20.41 -12.86
N LEU A 120 10.66 19.62 -13.12
CA LEU A 120 10.62 18.17 -12.89
C LEU A 120 10.38 17.84 -11.41
N LEU A 121 11.10 18.51 -10.50
CA LEU A 121 10.91 18.34 -9.05
C LEU A 121 9.50 18.71 -8.62
N MET A 122 8.92 19.78 -9.18
CA MET A 122 7.51 20.13 -8.96
C MET A 122 6.56 19.04 -9.43
N ALA A 123 6.71 18.54 -10.65
CA ALA A 123 5.88 17.46 -11.16
C ALA A 123 5.96 16.22 -10.26
N SER A 124 7.17 15.76 -9.91
CA SER A 124 7.38 14.63 -9.02
C SER A 124 6.82 14.86 -7.62
N SER A 125 6.97 16.06 -7.07
CA SER A 125 6.38 16.43 -5.78
C SER A 125 4.86 16.34 -5.83
N GLN A 126 4.23 16.85 -6.89
CA GLN A 126 2.78 16.84 -7.02
C GLN A 126 2.20 15.43 -7.24
N VAL A 127 2.90 14.57 -7.99
CA VAL A 127 2.57 13.13 -8.07
C VAL A 127 2.68 12.48 -6.69
N ASN A 128 3.76 12.73 -5.95
CA ASN A 128 3.95 12.20 -4.60
C ASN A 128 2.91 12.73 -3.60
N ARG A 129 2.42 13.97 -3.74
CA ARG A 129 1.32 14.48 -2.91
C ARG A 129 0.01 13.73 -3.15
N GLY A 130 -0.24 13.31 -4.39
CA GLY A 130 -1.43 12.52 -4.73
C GLY A 130 -1.35 11.10 -4.17
N PHE A 131 -0.24 10.40 -4.40
CA PHE A 131 -0.06 9.02 -3.96
C PHE A 131 0.31 8.89 -2.48
N GLY A 132 1.20 9.73 -1.96
CA GLY A 132 1.72 9.66 -0.60
C GLY A 132 2.84 8.64 -0.36
N GLN A 133 3.47 8.11 -1.42
CA GLN A 133 4.51 7.08 -1.36
C GLN A 133 5.68 7.47 -0.44
N TYR A 134 6.15 8.72 -0.56
CA TYR A 134 7.24 9.24 0.24
C TYR A 134 6.70 10.37 1.15
N PRO A 135 6.23 10.05 2.37
CA PRO A 135 5.66 11.05 3.27
C PRO A 135 6.71 12.07 3.75
N SER A 136 7.97 11.67 3.85
CA SER A 136 9.08 12.50 4.32
C SER A 136 10.35 12.22 3.51
N GLY A 137 11.33 13.12 3.63
CA GLY A 137 12.66 12.91 3.07
C GLY A 137 13.34 11.67 3.67
N ARG A 138 13.00 11.30 4.91
CA ARG A 138 13.55 10.11 5.57
C ARG A 138 13.16 8.87 4.82
N VAL A 139 11.88 8.68 4.55
CA VAL A 139 11.39 7.51 3.80
C VAL A 139 11.98 7.48 2.39
N MET A 140 12.09 8.63 1.73
CA MET A 140 12.69 8.73 0.39
C MET A 140 14.18 8.33 0.35
N LEU A 141 14.93 8.64 1.41
CA LEU A 141 16.39 8.52 1.45
C LEU A 141 16.90 7.37 2.32
N ALA A 142 16.02 6.51 2.86
CA ALA A 142 16.40 5.53 3.89
C ALA A 142 16.59 4.09 3.38
N PRO A 143 17.80 3.71 2.95
CA PRO A 143 18.19 2.31 2.88
C PRO A 143 18.37 1.66 4.27
N TRP A 144 18.29 2.43 5.36
CA TRP A 144 18.41 1.93 6.74
C TRP A 144 17.08 1.68 7.44
N LEU A 145 15.93 2.10 6.88
CA LEU A 145 14.61 1.67 7.41
C LEU A 145 14.38 0.17 7.15
N SER A 146 15.15 -0.40 6.24
CA SER A 146 15.34 -1.85 6.04
C SER A 146 16.36 -2.48 7.00
N LYS A 147 16.96 -1.73 7.96
CA LYS A 147 17.72 -2.35 9.06
C LYS A 147 16.73 -3.04 9.98
N THR A 148 16.47 -4.29 9.66
CA THR A 148 15.67 -5.17 10.48
C THR A 148 16.50 -5.75 11.61
N GLN A 149 15.82 -6.05 12.70
CA GLN A 149 16.38 -6.93 13.71
C GLN A 149 16.19 -8.38 13.23
N GLY A 150 17.08 -9.29 13.63
CA GLY A 150 16.82 -10.71 13.40
C GLY A 150 15.49 -11.10 14.06
N LEU A 151 14.69 -11.94 13.41
CA LEU A 151 13.45 -12.41 14.00
C LEU A 151 13.76 -13.08 15.34
N THR A 152 13.21 -12.51 16.41
CA THR A 152 13.30 -13.13 17.74
C THR A 152 12.35 -14.30 17.76
N THR A 153 12.87 -15.46 17.37
CA THR A 153 12.17 -16.74 17.36
C THR A 153 12.26 -17.42 18.73
N GLY A 154 11.36 -18.36 18.97
CA GLY A 154 11.33 -19.16 20.20
C GLY A 154 9.94 -19.18 20.83
N PHE A 155 9.61 -20.29 21.49
CA PHE A 155 8.34 -20.50 22.18
C PHE A 155 8.54 -20.29 23.68
N ASP A 156 7.78 -19.38 24.28
CA ASP A 156 7.75 -19.24 25.74
C ASP A 156 6.95 -20.41 26.33
N ALA A 157 7.47 -20.99 27.42
CA ALA A 157 6.83 -22.10 28.10
C ALA A 157 5.51 -21.70 28.79
N ARG A 158 5.34 -20.42 29.13
CA ARG A 158 4.16 -19.87 29.77
C ARG A 158 3.44 -18.94 28.79
N THR A 159 2.23 -19.32 28.41
CA THR A 159 1.40 -18.52 27.51
C THR A 159 0.11 -18.09 28.18
N VAL A 160 -0.46 -16.99 27.70
CA VAL A 160 -1.79 -16.51 28.09
C VAL A 160 -2.69 -16.50 26.87
N SER A 161 -3.89 -17.06 27.01
CA SER A 161 -4.96 -17.00 26.02
C SER A 161 -6.25 -16.66 26.75
N PRO A 162 -7.13 -15.82 26.18
CA PRO A 162 -8.38 -15.49 26.83
C PRO A 162 -9.33 -16.70 26.87
N PRO A 163 -10.03 -16.95 27.99
CA PRO A 163 -11.12 -17.91 28.01
C PRO A 163 -12.30 -17.40 27.14
N PRO A 164 -13.23 -18.30 26.74
CA PRO A 164 -14.42 -17.89 25.97
C PRO A 164 -15.16 -16.72 26.62
N GLY A 165 -15.50 -15.70 25.83
CA GLY A 165 -16.21 -14.50 26.30
C GLY A 165 -15.33 -13.43 26.96
N LYS A 166 -14.01 -13.61 26.99
CA LYS A 166 -13.03 -12.59 27.39
C LYS A 166 -12.11 -12.23 26.22
N VAL A 167 -11.43 -11.09 26.35
CA VAL A 167 -10.41 -10.63 25.40
C VAL A 167 -9.03 -10.67 26.07
N LEU A 168 -7.97 -10.65 25.27
CA LEU A 168 -6.60 -10.80 25.76
C LEU A 168 -6.21 -9.67 26.73
N ALA A 169 -6.60 -8.43 26.43
CA ALA A 169 -6.39 -7.27 27.29
C ALA A 169 -7.05 -7.38 28.68
N ASP A 170 -8.08 -8.24 28.85
CA ASP A 170 -8.72 -8.44 30.16
C ASP A 170 -7.93 -9.38 31.08
N VAL A 171 -7.09 -10.25 30.50
CA VAL A 171 -6.49 -11.39 31.22
C VAL A 171 -4.97 -11.38 31.23
N TRP A 172 -4.35 -10.60 30.36
CA TRP A 172 -2.91 -10.42 30.32
C TRP A 172 -2.51 -9.10 30.97
N GLN A 173 -1.37 -9.10 31.65
CA GLN A 173 -0.82 -7.93 32.33
C GLN A 173 0.63 -7.77 31.89
N ALA A 174 0.99 -6.55 31.50
CA ALA A 174 2.34 -6.26 31.03
C ALA A 174 3.38 -6.49 32.14
N PRO A 175 4.38 -7.35 31.94
CA PRO A 175 5.50 -7.45 32.87
C PRO A 175 6.35 -6.17 32.82
N PRO A 176 7.09 -5.86 33.90
CA PRO A 176 8.04 -4.76 33.88
C PRO A 176 9.16 -5.02 32.87
N GLY A 177 9.66 -3.97 32.24
CA GLY A 177 10.83 -4.03 31.35
C GLY A 177 10.51 -4.44 29.91
N LEU A 178 9.25 -4.42 29.48
CA LEU A 178 8.93 -4.55 28.06
C LEU A 178 9.62 -3.44 27.24
N PRO A 179 10.10 -3.75 26.02
CA PRO A 179 10.55 -2.74 25.09
C PRO A 179 9.43 -1.73 24.81
N ALA A 180 9.80 -0.47 24.56
CA ALA A 180 8.82 0.56 24.23
C ALA A 180 8.21 0.42 22.81
N LYS A 181 8.84 -0.39 21.96
CA LYS A 181 8.49 -0.56 20.54
C LYS A 181 8.61 -2.02 20.14
N GLY A 182 7.83 -2.40 19.13
CA GLY A 182 7.93 -3.68 18.47
C GLY A 182 9.21 -3.80 17.63
N THR A 183 9.34 -4.94 16.98
CA THR A 183 10.45 -5.24 16.07
C THR A 183 9.93 -5.51 14.68
N VAL A 184 10.71 -5.14 13.66
CA VAL A 184 10.47 -5.51 12.26
C VAL A 184 11.63 -6.39 11.79
N SER A 185 11.30 -7.57 11.29
CA SER A 185 12.24 -8.51 10.66
C SER A 185 11.89 -8.75 9.19
N ILE A 186 12.90 -9.14 8.39
CA ILE A 186 12.70 -9.61 7.01
C ILE A 186 12.98 -11.10 7.00
N GLU A 187 12.04 -11.90 6.54
CA GLU A 187 12.14 -13.36 6.56
C GLU A 187 11.61 -13.96 5.26
N PRO A 188 12.27 -14.99 4.71
CA PRO A 188 11.70 -15.74 3.61
C PRO A 188 10.53 -16.59 4.11
N ILE A 189 9.41 -16.54 3.39
CA ILE A 189 8.29 -17.48 3.55
C ILE A 189 8.22 -18.34 2.29
N PRO A 190 8.77 -19.57 2.31
CA PRO A 190 8.79 -20.43 1.14
C PRO A 190 7.39 -20.89 0.73
N GLY A 191 7.11 -20.87 -0.58
CA GLY A 191 5.92 -21.48 -1.16
C GLY A 191 6.04 -23.01 -1.23
N GLY A 192 6.12 -23.68 -0.09
CA GLY A 192 6.37 -25.13 -0.02
C GLY A 192 5.27 -25.97 -0.67
N LYS A 193 4.00 -25.58 -0.47
CA LYS A 193 2.84 -26.22 -1.10
C LYS A 193 2.47 -25.56 -2.42
N SER A 194 2.44 -24.23 -2.47
CA SER A 194 2.07 -23.49 -3.68
C SER A 194 3.09 -23.62 -4.81
N GLY A 195 4.36 -23.83 -4.50
CA GLY A 195 5.47 -23.64 -5.43
C GLY A 195 5.68 -22.17 -5.84
N PHE A 196 4.97 -21.23 -5.20
CA PHE A 196 5.03 -19.81 -5.53
C PHE A 196 6.36 -19.20 -5.08
N LYS A 197 6.95 -18.38 -5.95
CA LYS A 197 8.24 -17.73 -5.70
C LYS A 197 8.01 -16.30 -5.18
N ALA A 198 7.73 -16.21 -3.89
CA ALA A 198 7.63 -14.95 -3.18
C ALA A 198 9.02 -14.33 -2.92
N ARG A 199 9.09 -12.99 -2.92
CA ARG A 199 10.20 -12.25 -2.28
C ARG A 199 10.05 -12.33 -0.75
N ASP A 200 11.08 -11.90 -0.04
CA ASP A 200 11.08 -11.92 1.43
C ASP A 200 9.93 -11.09 2.02
N ALA A 201 9.33 -11.63 3.07
CA ALA A 201 8.25 -11.01 3.83
C ALA A 201 8.81 -10.08 4.92
N TYR A 202 8.00 -9.12 5.34
CA TYR A 202 8.27 -8.33 6.55
C TYR A 202 7.39 -8.82 7.69
N ILE A 203 7.96 -8.97 8.88
CA ILE A 203 7.24 -9.42 10.08
C ILE A 203 7.37 -8.35 11.15
N TYR A 204 6.23 -7.86 11.64
CA TYR A 204 6.18 -7.02 12.84
C TYR A 204 5.77 -7.86 14.06
N LEU A 205 6.56 -7.77 15.12
CA LEU A 205 6.23 -8.32 16.43
C LEU A 205 6.05 -7.18 17.44
N PRO A 206 4.90 -7.07 18.12
CA PRO A 206 4.67 -6.04 19.12
C PRO A 206 5.51 -6.26 20.39
N PRO A 207 5.65 -5.22 21.25
CA PRO A 207 6.34 -5.34 22.54
C PRO A 207 5.91 -6.57 23.36
N ALA A 208 4.61 -6.82 23.47
CA ALA A 208 4.07 -7.92 24.26
C ALA A 208 4.51 -9.32 23.78
N TYR A 209 4.97 -9.47 22.54
CA TYR A 209 5.48 -10.75 22.05
C TYR A 209 6.77 -11.18 22.77
N GLN A 210 7.53 -10.23 23.33
CA GLN A 210 8.75 -10.50 24.09
C GLN A 210 8.48 -10.80 25.58
N ALA A 211 7.22 -10.81 26.01
CA ALA A 211 6.84 -11.03 27.41
C ALA A 211 6.91 -12.50 27.84
N SER A 212 7.07 -12.71 29.16
CA SER A 212 6.81 -13.97 29.84
C SER A 212 5.93 -13.72 31.08
N PRO A 213 4.71 -14.29 31.18
CA PRO A 213 4.09 -15.19 30.22
C PRO A 213 3.67 -14.46 28.92
N ARG A 214 3.85 -15.13 27.77
CA ARG A 214 3.59 -14.57 26.45
C ARG A 214 2.09 -14.60 26.12
N PRO A 215 1.47 -13.46 25.75
CA PRO A 215 0.11 -13.49 25.23
C PRO A 215 0.10 -14.13 23.84
N LEU A 216 -0.84 -15.04 23.56
CA LEU A 216 -1.06 -15.54 22.21
C LEU A 216 -1.77 -14.47 21.40
N LEU A 217 -0.98 -13.70 20.65
CA LEU A 217 -1.44 -12.54 19.90
C LEU A 217 -2.12 -12.96 18.58
N PRO A 218 -3.14 -12.22 18.13
CA PRO A 218 -3.74 -12.44 16.82
C PRO A 218 -2.78 -12.06 15.69
N VAL A 219 -3.10 -12.53 14.48
CA VAL A 219 -2.28 -12.34 13.28
C VAL A 219 -3.06 -11.54 12.24
N VAL A 220 -2.43 -10.51 11.68
CA VAL A 220 -2.91 -9.81 10.50
C VAL A 220 -1.94 -10.08 9.36
N VAL A 221 -2.41 -10.74 8.31
CA VAL A 221 -1.69 -10.85 7.05
C VAL A 221 -1.99 -9.62 6.22
N LEU A 222 -0.97 -8.87 5.80
CA LEU A 222 -1.14 -7.58 5.16
C LEU A 222 -0.41 -7.54 3.80
N VAL A 223 -1.18 -7.54 2.71
CA VAL A 223 -0.68 -7.66 1.34
C VAL A 223 -0.79 -6.33 0.58
N THR A 224 0.12 -6.10 -0.36
CA THR A 224 0.28 -4.80 -1.04
C THR A 224 -0.60 -4.63 -2.28
N GLY A 225 -0.66 -3.42 -2.82
CA GLY A 225 -1.19 -3.18 -4.17
C GLY A 225 -0.18 -3.55 -5.27
N GLN A 226 -0.59 -3.36 -6.52
CA GLN A 226 0.29 -3.42 -7.69
C GLN A 226 0.47 -1.98 -8.23
N PRO A 227 1.70 -1.50 -8.48
CA PRO A 227 2.97 -2.18 -8.27
C PRO A 227 3.31 -2.19 -6.77
N GLY A 228 4.08 -3.18 -6.30
CA GLY A 228 4.31 -3.28 -4.86
C GLY A 228 5.47 -4.15 -4.41
N ASN A 229 5.92 -3.89 -3.19
CA ASN A 229 6.87 -4.68 -2.41
C ASN A 229 6.36 -4.80 -0.98
N PRO A 230 6.47 -5.96 -0.31
CA PRO A 230 6.11 -6.10 1.10
C PRO A 230 6.58 -4.96 2.02
N GLY A 231 7.80 -4.45 1.80
CA GLY A 231 8.38 -3.35 2.58
C GLY A 231 7.65 -2.02 2.43
N ASP A 232 6.79 -1.84 1.43
CA ASP A 232 6.02 -0.62 1.25
C ASP A 232 5.10 -0.34 2.45
N TRP A 233 4.61 -1.36 3.15
CA TRP A 233 3.83 -1.20 4.38
C TRP A 233 4.64 -0.59 5.53
N VAL A 234 5.94 -0.87 5.60
CA VAL A 234 6.84 -0.30 6.62
C VAL A 234 7.32 1.09 6.19
N LEU A 235 7.61 1.28 4.91
CA LEU A 235 8.16 2.53 4.38
C LEU A 235 7.06 3.56 4.10
N GLY A 236 6.28 3.35 3.03
CA GLY A 236 5.18 4.22 2.66
C GLY A 236 4.02 4.11 3.64
N GLY A 237 3.71 2.91 4.13
CA GLY A 237 2.64 2.68 5.08
C GLY A 237 2.95 3.14 6.49
N GLN A 238 4.21 3.11 6.93
CA GLN A 238 4.60 3.37 8.32
C GLN A 238 3.76 2.53 9.32
N VAL A 239 3.37 1.31 8.93
CA VAL A 239 2.45 0.47 9.72
C VAL A 239 3.03 0.12 11.09
N ASN A 240 4.35 -0.05 11.18
CA ASN A 240 5.05 -0.30 12.44
C ASN A 240 4.91 0.87 13.42
N GLU A 241 4.87 2.12 12.95
CA GLU A 241 4.66 3.28 13.81
C GLU A 241 3.24 3.32 14.36
N ALA A 242 2.25 2.97 13.52
CA ALA A 242 0.86 2.84 13.92
C ALA A 242 0.66 1.72 14.96
N LEU A 243 1.29 0.56 14.74
CA LEU A 243 1.23 -0.58 15.65
C LEU A 243 1.96 -0.30 16.97
N ASP A 244 3.09 0.41 16.94
CA ASP A 244 3.80 0.84 18.15
C ASP A 244 2.98 1.85 18.96
N ALA A 245 2.30 2.80 18.29
CA ALA A 245 1.39 3.74 18.94
C ALA A 245 0.21 3.01 19.59
N PHE A 246 -0.42 2.10 18.85
CA PHE A 246 -1.49 1.24 19.38
C PHE A 246 -0.99 0.42 20.58
N ALA A 247 0.17 -0.23 20.47
CA ALA A 247 0.76 -0.99 21.56
C ALA A 247 0.98 -0.12 22.80
N ALA A 248 1.49 1.10 22.64
CA ALA A 248 1.72 2.01 23.76
C ALA A 248 0.43 2.38 24.52
N GLU A 249 -0.71 2.43 23.81
CA GLU A 249 -2.04 2.69 24.39
C GLU A 249 -2.69 1.43 24.99
N HIS A 250 -2.14 0.25 24.70
CA HIS A 250 -2.70 -1.06 25.06
C HIS A 250 -1.68 -1.96 25.79
N ASP A 251 -0.86 -1.38 26.67
CA ASP A 251 0.08 -2.11 27.53
C ASP A 251 1.09 -3.00 26.77
N GLY A 252 1.44 -2.62 25.54
CA GLY A 252 2.33 -3.35 24.64
C GLY A 252 1.62 -4.35 23.72
N LEU A 253 0.29 -4.50 23.80
CA LEU A 253 -0.50 -5.38 22.95
C LEU A 253 -0.77 -4.75 21.58
N ALA A 254 -0.42 -5.47 20.52
CA ALA A 254 -0.86 -5.23 19.15
C ALA A 254 -0.95 -6.59 18.42
N PRO A 255 -1.55 -6.69 17.23
CA PRO A 255 -1.44 -7.92 16.45
C PRO A 255 0.00 -8.16 15.98
N ILE A 256 0.34 -9.42 15.76
CA ILE A 256 1.47 -9.79 14.90
C ILE A 256 1.07 -9.43 13.47
N VAL A 257 1.92 -8.72 12.73
CA VAL A 257 1.63 -8.38 11.34
C VAL A 257 2.64 -9.06 10.42
N VAL A 258 2.12 -9.86 9.49
CA VAL A 258 2.90 -10.59 8.50
C VAL A 258 2.60 -9.96 7.14
N MET A 259 3.63 -9.44 6.48
CA MET A 259 3.53 -8.79 5.18
C MET A 259 4.22 -9.67 4.13
N PRO A 260 3.55 -10.69 3.59
CA PRO A 260 4.13 -11.59 2.60
C PRO A 260 4.12 -10.95 1.20
N ASP A 261 4.91 -11.50 0.27
CA ASP A 261 4.87 -11.09 -1.13
C ASP A 261 3.90 -11.96 -1.93
N GLN A 262 2.76 -11.41 -2.32
CA GLN A 262 1.77 -12.06 -3.17
C GLN A 262 1.97 -11.79 -4.67
N LEU A 263 2.92 -10.92 -5.04
CA LEU A 263 3.18 -10.52 -6.43
C LEU A 263 4.32 -11.32 -7.06
N GLY A 264 5.35 -11.68 -6.28
CA GLY A 264 6.57 -12.33 -6.75
C GLY A 264 7.52 -11.39 -7.52
N SER A 265 7.06 -10.21 -7.89
CA SER A 265 7.84 -9.13 -8.51
C SER A 265 7.17 -7.77 -8.22
N ILE A 266 7.86 -6.66 -8.51
CA ILE A 266 7.28 -5.32 -8.34
C ILE A 266 6.07 -5.08 -9.26
N TRP A 267 6.09 -5.69 -10.45
CA TRP A 267 5.18 -5.34 -11.55
C TRP A 267 4.15 -6.42 -11.88
N ASN A 268 4.26 -7.61 -11.30
CA ASN A 268 3.33 -8.70 -11.58
C ASN A 268 1.92 -8.42 -11.04
N ASN A 269 0.92 -8.94 -11.73
CA ASN A 269 -0.41 -9.16 -11.20
C ASN A 269 -0.72 -10.66 -11.20
N THR A 270 -0.75 -11.27 -10.03
CA THR A 270 -1.03 -12.71 -9.88
C THR A 270 -2.52 -13.01 -9.76
N LEU A 271 -3.36 -11.96 -9.77
CA LEU A 271 -4.78 -11.97 -9.42
C LEU A 271 -5.08 -12.47 -8.00
N CYS A 272 -4.06 -12.84 -7.21
CA CYS A 272 -4.22 -13.50 -5.91
C CYS A 272 -5.06 -14.80 -5.99
N MET A 273 -4.92 -15.51 -7.11
CA MET A 273 -5.60 -16.77 -7.39
C MET A 273 -4.61 -17.90 -7.59
N ASP A 274 -5.11 -19.14 -7.58
CA ASP A 274 -4.39 -20.28 -8.16
C ASP A 274 -4.72 -20.37 -9.65
N SER A 275 -3.75 -20.04 -10.49
CA SER A 275 -3.94 -19.91 -11.93
C SER A 275 -2.63 -20.13 -12.70
N LYS A 276 -2.66 -19.93 -14.02
CA LYS A 276 -1.44 -19.89 -14.84
C LYS A 276 -0.46 -18.79 -14.46
N LEU A 277 -0.89 -17.81 -13.66
CA LEU A 277 -0.07 -16.67 -13.21
C LEU A 277 0.63 -16.93 -11.86
N GLY A 278 0.37 -18.07 -11.23
CA GLY A 278 0.92 -18.46 -9.94
C GLY A 278 -0.14 -19.09 -9.03
N ASN A 279 0.32 -19.80 -7.99
CA ASN A 279 -0.54 -20.43 -6.99
C ASN A 279 -0.62 -19.58 -5.72
N VAL A 280 -1.13 -18.35 -5.85
CA VAL A 280 -1.06 -17.35 -4.77
C VAL A 280 -2.15 -17.54 -3.72
N GLN A 281 -3.30 -18.09 -4.11
CA GLN A 281 -4.33 -18.44 -3.13
C GLN A 281 -3.81 -19.54 -2.19
N THR A 282 -3.18 -20.59 -2.71
CA THR A 282 -2.53 -21.62 -1.88
C THR A 282 -1.41 -21.03 -1.02
N TYR A 283 -0.61 -20.09 -1.56
CA TYR A 283 0.47 -19.44 -0.80
C TYR A 283 -0.06 -18.70 0.42
N LEU A 284 -1.11 -17.89 0.26
CA LEU A 284 -1.69 -17.11 1.35
C LEU A 284 -2.57 -17.95 2.28
N ALA A 285 -3.31 -18.93 1.77
CA ALA A 285 -4.20 -19.76 2.58
C ALA A 285 -3.47 -20.88 3.34
N GLU A 286 -2.29 -21.31 2.88
CA GLU A 286 -1.58 -22.45 3.48
C GLU A 286 -0.13 -22.14 3.84
N ASP A 287 0.70 -21.71 2.89
CA ASP A 287 2.15 -21.56 3.15
C ASP A 287 2.44 -20.49 4.20
N VAL A 288 1.80 -19.31 4.10
CA VAL A 288 1.96 -18.22 5.08
C VAL A 288 1.46 -18.64 6.48
N PRO A 289 0.22 -19.16 6.66
CA PRO A 289 -0.21 -19.65 7.97
C PRO A 289 0.66 -20.76 8.56
N ASN A 290 1.09 -21.72 7.73
CA ASN A 290 1.97 -22.79 8.17
C ASN A 290 3.31 -22.26 8.65
N TRP A 291 3.91 -21.32 7.91
CA TRP A 291 5.16 -20.69 8.32
C TRP A 291 5.01 -19.96 9.66
N VAL A 292 3.94 -19.19 9.84
CA VAL A 292 3.65 -18.49 11.10
C VAL A 292 3.50 -19.50 12.25
N HIS A 293 2.76 -20.59 12.06
CA HIS A 293 2.60 -21.61 13.10
C HIS A 293 3.89 -22.34 13.49
N GLN A 294 4.83 -22.45 12.55
CA GLN A 294 6.12 -23.10 12.79
C GLN A 294 7.15 -22.17 13.46
N HIS A 295 7.11 -20.88 13.14
CA HIS A 295 8.16 -19.93 13.55
C HIS A 295 7.71 -18.97 14.66
N LEU A 296 6.40 -18.73 14.79
CA LEU A 296 5.81 -17.76 15.71
C LEU A 296 4.82 -18.42 16.68
N GLN A 297 4.80 -17.92 17.92
CA GLN A 297 3.86 -18.34 18.95
C GLN A 297 2.66 -17.39 18.98
N ALA A 298 1.73 -17.60 18.05
CA ALA A 298 0.53 -16.78 17.85
C ALA A 298 -0.77 -17.50 18.26
N ALA A 299 -1.86 -16.74 18.38
CA ALA A 299 -3.20 -17.30 18.51
C ALA A 299 -3.58 -18.12 17.26
N LYS A 300 -4.42 -19.13 17.45
CA LYS A 300 -4.83 -20.07 16.40
C LYS A 300 -6.31 -19.90 16.06
N GLY A 301 -6.65 -20.28 14.82
CA GLY A 301 -8.02 -20.32 14.33
C GLY A 301 -8.48 -18.99 13.74
N ARG A 302 -9.44 -19.07 12.82
CA ARG A 302 -9.94 -17.94 12.03
C ARG A 302 -10.33 -16.71 12.85
N GLY A 303 -10.88 -16.93 14.05
CA GLY A 303 -11.31 -15.85 14.93
C GLY A 303 -10.18 -14.94 15.40
N SER A 304 -8.91 -15.34 15.27
CA SER A 304 -7.75 -14.51 15.63
C SER A 304 -6.88 -14.16 14.43
N TRP A 305 -7.40 -14.38 13.22
CA TRP A 305 -6.67 -14.21 11.97
C TRP A 305 -7.44 -13.29 11.02
N SER A 306 -6.77 -12.22 10.60
CA SER A 306 -7.27 -11.27 9.63
C SER A 306 -6.37 -11.22 8.40
N ILE A 307 -6.95 -10.86 7.26
CA ILE A 307 -6.18 -10.48 6.08
C ILE A 307 -6.58 -9.08 5.62
N GLY A 308 -5.62 -8.23 5.30
CA GLY A 308 -5.88 -6.91 4.77
C GLY A 308 -4.99 -6.58 3.59
N GLY A 309 -5.39 -5.58 2.82
CA GLY A 309 -4.52 -5.05 1.78
C GLY A 309 -5.07 -3.81 1.11
N ALA A 310 -4.29 -3.25 0.20
CA ALA A 310 -4.65 -2.06 -0.56
C ALA A 310 -4.64 -2.33 -2.07
N SER A 311 -5.55 -1.70 -2.82
CA SER A 311 -5.68 -1.89 -4.27
C SER A 311 -5.86 -3.38 -4.63
N MET A 312 -5.04 -3.94 -5.52
CA MET A 312 -4.98 -5.39 -5.79
C MET A 312 -4.90 -6.24 -4.51
N GLY A 313 -4.20 -5.76 -3.47
CA GLY A 313 -4.14 -6.41 -2.16
C GLY A 313 -5.44 -6.38 -1.37
N GLY A 314 -6.26 -5.35 -1.54
CA GLY A 314 -7.61 -5.27 -0.99
C GLY A 314 -8.53 -6.31 -1.63
N THR A 315 -8.46 -6.43 -2.96
CA THR A 315 -9.11 -7.49 -3.73
C THR A 315 -8.65 -8.88 -3.28
N CYS A 316 -7.35 -9.04 -3.00
CA CYS A 316 -6.77 -10.27 -2.47
C CYS A 316 -7.30 -10.61 -1.07
N ALA A 317 -7.45 -9.62 -0.18
CA ALA A 317 -8.05 -9.82 1.13
C ALA A 317 -9.50 -10.31 1.04
N LEU A 318 -10.30 -9.71 0.15
CA LEU A 318 -11.67 -10.18 -0.14
C LEU A 318 -11.68 -11.62 -0.67
N GLN A 319 -10.80 -11.95 -1.62
CA GLN A 319 -10.68 -13.30 -2.18
C GLN A 319 -10.35 -14.33 -1.10
N MET A 320 -9.40 -14.05 -0.22
CA MET A 320 -9.05 -14.96 0.87
C MET A 320 -10.18 -15.10 1.89
N ALA A 321 -10.94 -14.04 2.17
CA ALA A 321 -12.07 -14.10 3.09
C ALA A 321 -13.19 -15.05 2.62
N VAL A 322 -13.36 -15.23 1.30
CA VAL A 322 -14.45 -16.05 0.74
C VAL A 322 -13.99 -17.40 0.19
N ASN A 323 -12.73 -17.51 -0.23
CA ASN A 323 -12.13 -18.74 -0.75
C ASN A 323 -11.30 -19.51 0.29
N ALA A 324 -10.86 -18.85 1.37
CA ALA A 324 -10.20 -19.44 2.53
C ALA A 324 -10.84 -18.98 3.87
N PRO A 325 -12.18 -19.06 4.01
CA PRO A 325 -12.87 -18.52 5.18
C PRO A 325 -12.47 -19.21 6.49
N ASP A 326 -12.01 -20.47 6.43
CA ASP A 326 -11.55 -21.23 7.61
C ASP A 326 -10.19 -20.74 8.16
N VAL A 327 -9.46 -19.93 7.38
CA VAL A 327 -8.19 -19.33 7.77
C VAL A 327 -8.41 -17.92 8.30
N TYR A 328 -9.21 -17.11 7.62
CA TYR A 328 -9.40 -15.70 7.95
C TYR A 328 -10.83 -15.40 8.41
N GLY A 329 -10.97 -14.96 9.66
CA GLY A 329 -12.27 -14.59 10.25
C GLY A 329 -12.69 -13.16 9.95
N SER A 330 -11.74 -12.32 9.56
CA SER A 330 -12.00 -10.91 9.22
C SER A 330 -11.09 -10.43 8.10
N PHE A 331 -11.54 -9.42 7.36
CA PHE A 331 -10.70 -8.79 6.34
C PHE A 331 -10.81 -7.27 6.28
N LEU A 332 -9.76 -6.66 5.73
CA LEU A 332 -9.67 -5.23 5.42
C LEU A 332 -9.38 -5.04 3.92
N ASP A 333 -10.36 -4.54 3.19
CA ASP A 333 -10.23 -4.16 1.79
C ASP A 333 -10.08 -2.63 1.69
N MET A 334 -8.91 -2.15 1.26
CA MET A 334 -8.66 -0.73 1.02
C MET A 334 -8.56 -0.44 -0.47
N SER A 335 -9.61 0.15 -1.05
CA SER A 335 -9.71 0.44 -2.48
C SER A 335 -9.45 -0.77 -3.39
N GLY A 336 -9.97 -1.96 -3.06
CA GLY A 336 -9.95 -3.12 -3.95
C GLY A 336 -10.94 -3.03 -5.13
N GLN A 337 -10.78 -3.95 -6.06
CA GLN A 337 -11.65 -4.12 -7.22
C GLN A 337 -12.88 -4.97 -6.89
N GLU A 338 -13.96 -4.78 -7.66
CA GLU A 338 -15.13 -5.66 -7.59
C GLU A 338 -14.86 -7.05 -8.18
N GLU A 339 -13.82 -7.19 -8.98
CA GLU A 339 -13.40 -8.44 -9.61
C GLU A 339 -11.88 -8.40 -9.87
N PRO A 340 -11.15 -9.49 -9.62
CA PRO A 340 -9.74 -9.60 -10.00
C PRO A 340 -9.57 -9.43 -11.51
N THR A 341 -8.73 -8.50 -11.95
CA THR A 341 -8.64 -8.11 -13.38
C THR A 341 -7.22 -7.80 -13.84
N LEU A 342 -6.95 -8.08 -15.12
CA LEU A 342 -5.79 -7.63 -15.90
C LEU A 342 -6.16 -6.53 -16.93
N GLY A 343 -7.37 -5.97 -16.81
CA GLY A 343 -7.93 -4.96 -17.72
C GLY A 343 -9.39 -5.28 -17.99
N THR A 344 -9.64 -6.23 -18.89
CA THR A 344 -10.98 -6.78 -19.15
C THR A 344 -11.15 -8.19 -18.60
N ARG A 345 -12.41 -8.60 -18.39
CA ARG A 345 -12.74 -9.98 -17.95
C ARG A 345 -12.19 -11.01 -18.94
N GLU A 346 -12.39 -10.81 -20.24
CA GLU A 346 -11.95 -11.73 -21.29
C GLU A 346 -10.43 -11.90 -21.28
N GLN A 347 -9.66 -10.81 -21.20
CA GLN A 347 -8.20 -10.86 -21.07
C GLN A 347 -7.78 -11.62 -19.81
N THR A 348 -8.44 -11.34 -18.70
CA THR A 348 -8.16 -11.96 -17.40
C THR A 348 -8.38 -13.47 -17.44
N VAL A 349 -9.55 -13.91 -17.89
CA VAL A 349 -9.91 -15.33 -17.97
C VAL A 349 -9.05 -16.06 -18.99
N ALA A 350 -8.73 -15.44 -20.13
CA ALA A 350 -7.82 -16.01 -21.12
C ALA A 350 -6.42 -16.25 -20.54
N ALA A 351 -5.85 -15.24 -19.86
CA ALA A 351 -4.52 -15.32 -19.28
C ALA A 351 -4.44 -16.32 -18.11
N ALA A 352 -5.38 -16.22 -17.16
CA ALA A 352 -5.33 -16.97 -15.90
C ALA A 352 -5.88 -18.40 -16.04
N PHE A 353 -6.96 -18.59 -16.80
CA PHE A 353 -7.71 -19.85 -16.88
C PHE A 353 -7.80 -20.43 -18.29
N GLY A 354 -7.15 -19.82 -19.28
CA GLY A 354 -7.18 -20.31 -20.66
C GLY A 354 -8.54 -20.14 -21.35
N GLY A 355 -9.34 -19.15 -20.94
CA GLY A 355 -10.67 -18.89 -21.49
C GLY A 355 -11.81 -19.63 -20.77
N ASP A 356 -11.50 -20.37 -19.70
CA ASP A 356 -12.50 -21.08 -18.91
C ASP A 356 -13.17 -20.13 -17.88
N HIS A 357 -14.27 -19.50 -18.30
CA HIS A 357 -15.05 -18.61 -17.44
C HIS A 357 -15.63 -19.32 -16.22
N ALA A 358 -15.99 -20.61 -16.33
CA ALA A 358 -16.57 -21.33 -15.21
C ALA A 358 -15.57 -21.52 -14.06
N LYS A 359 -14.29 -21.76 -14.38
CA LYS A 359 -13.22 -21.82 -13.37
C LYS A 359 -12.99 -20.48 -12.68
N PHE A 360 -13.01 -19.39 -13.44
CA PHE A 360 -12.89 -18.05 -12.88
C PHE A 360 -14.08 -17.71 -11.98
N ASP A 361 -15.31 -17.90 -12.46
CA ASP A 361 -16.55 -17.63 -11.72
C ASP A 361 -16.68 -18.48 -10.45
N ALA A 362 -16.03 -19.64 -10.39
CA ALA A 362 -16.02 -20.50 -9.21
C ALA A 362 -15.28 -19.87 -8.01
N ILE A 363 -14.29 -19.02 -8.28
CA ILE A 363 -13.43 -18.38 -7.27
C ILE A 363 -13.53 -16.84 -7.24
N ASP A 364 -14.17 -16.21 -8.23
CA ASP A 364 -14.47 -14.78 -8.19
C ASP A 364 -15.27 -14.44 -6.92
N PRO A 365 -14.82 -13.47 -6.10
CA PRO A 365 -15.38 -13.27 -4.78
C PRO A 365 -16.84 -12.84 -4.78
N LEU A 366 -17.27 -11.98 -5.71
CA LEU A 366 -18.66 -11.54 -5.79
C LEU A 366 -19.58 -12.68 -6.24
N GLN A 367 -19.12 -13.51 -7.17
CA GLN A 367 -19.83 -14.71 -7.59
C GLN A 367 -19.92 -15.75 -6.45
N VAL A 368 -18.86 -15.91 -5.65
CA VAL A 368 -18.87 -16.77 -4.46
C VAL A 368 -19.88 -16.26 -3.42
N MET A 369 -19.89 -14.97 -3.14
CA MET A 369 -20.84 -14.33 -2.20
C MET A 369 -22.31 -14.43 -2.63
N ARG A 370 -22.59 -14.53 -3.94
CA ARG A 370 -23.95 -14.79 -4.44
C ARG A 370 -24.45 -16.20 -4.11
N ARG A 371 -23.54 -17.18 -4.00
CA ARG A 371 -23.87 -18.61 -3.83
C ARG A 371 -23.72 -19.09 -2.39
N LYS A 372 -22.93 -18.40 -1.57
CA LYS A 372 -22.60 -18.77 -0.19
C LYS A 372 -22.93 -17.64 0.79
N ARG A 373 -22.94 -17.97 2.08
CA ARG A 373 -23.12 -17.02 3.18
C ARG A 373 -21.91 -17.07 4.11
N PHE A 374 -21.60 -15.94 4.72
CA PHE A 374 -20.45 -15.74 5.59
C PHE A 374 -20.83 -14.97 6.88
N PRO A 375 -21.81 -15.47 7.67
CA PRO A 375 -22.33 -14.76 8.84
C PRO A 375 -21.28 -14.54 9.95
N ASP A 376 -20.26 -15.39 9.98
CA ASP A 376 -19.17 -15.34 10.94
C ASP A 376 -17.91 -14.64 10.39
N THR A 377 -18.02 -13.88 9.30
CA THR A 377 -16.93 -13.09 8.72
C THR A 377 -17.19 -11.61 8.93
N ALA A 378 -16.18 -10.89 9.42
CA ALA A 378 -16.21 -9.43 9.56
C ALA A 378 -15.46 -8.74 8.42
N ALA A 379 -16.01 -7.64 7.91
CA ALA A 379 -15.45 -6.91 6.77
C ALA A 379 -15.26 -5.43 7.09
N ALA A 380 -14.07 -4.90 6.86
CA ALA A 380 -13.80 -3.48 6.80
C ALA A 380 -13.47 -3.11 5.36
N ILE A 381 -14.25 -2.19 4.78
CA ILE A 381 -14.09 -1.73 3.41
C ILE A 381 -13.82 -0.24 3.46
N VAL A 382 -12.70 0.20 2.90
CA VAL A 382 -12.22 1.58 3.01
C VAL A 382 -11.89 2.10 1.63
N VAL A 383 -12.34 3.30 1.29
CA VAL A 383 -12.00 3.91 0.00
C VAL A 383 -11.88 5.43 0.08
N GLY A 384 -11.06 5.99 -0.79
CA GLY A 384 -10.89 7.43 -0.92
C GLY A 384 -12.13 8.10 -1.50
N ARG A 385 -12.56 9.22 -0.89
CA ARG A 385 -13.74 10.00 -1.32
C ARG A 385 -13.63 10.50 -2.75
N THR A 386 -12.41 10.81 -3.20
CA THR A 386 -12.10 11.30 -4.55
C THR A 386 -11.55 10.20 -5.46
N ASP A 387 -11.59 8.94 -5.03
CA ASP A 387 -11.21 7.79 -5.85
C ASP A 387 -12.38 7.46 -6.80
N GLY A 388 -12.33 8.00 -8.01
CA GLY A 388 -13.43 7.86 -8.98
C GLY A 388 -13.55 6.46 -9.60
N GLU A 389 -12.48 5.66 -9.52
CA GLU A 389 -12.41 4.33 -10.13
C GLU A 389 -12.82 3.24 -9.15
N PHE A 390 -12.22 3.23 -7.95
CA PHE A 390 -12.42 2.15 -7.00
C PHE A 390 -13.60 2.37 -6.06
N ARG A 391 -14.04 3.62 -5.83
CA ARG A 391 -15.18 3.88 -4.94
C ARG A 391 -16.48 3.20 -5.38
N PRO A 392 -16.93 3.31 -6.64
CA PRO A 392 -18.14 2.61 -7.08
C PRO A 392 -18.03 1.09 -6.96
N GLN A 393 -16.82 0.55 -7.14
CA GLN A 393 -16.54 -0.88 -7.00
C GLN A 393 -16.64 -1.32 -5.53
N GLN A 394 -16.01 -0.57 -4.63
CA GLN A 394 -16.05 -0.82 -3.18
C GLN A 394 -17.48 -0.69 -2.61
N GLU A 395 -18.30 0.22 -3.14
CA GLU A 395 -19.73 0.32 -2.80
C GLU A 395 -20.49 -0.97 -3.17
N LYS A 396 -20.17 -1.60 -4.32
CA LYS A 396 -20.74 -2.91 -4.72
C LYS A 396 -20.20 -4.05 -3.87
N VAL A 397 -18.90 -4.07 -3.56
CA VAL A 397 -18.28 -5.07 -2.67
C VAL A 397 -18.94 -5.02 -1.29
N TYR A 398 -19.17 -3.81 -0.76
CA TYR A 398 -19.85 -3.62 0.52
C TYR A 398 -21.28 -4.17 0.50
N GLN A 399 -22.06 -3.87 -0.54
CA GLN A 399 -23.40 -4.43 -0.67
C GLN A 399 -23.37 -5.96 -0.77
N ALA A 400 -22.44 -6.52 -1.56
CA ALA A 400 -22.30 -7.97 -1.68
C ALA A 400 -21.90 -8.64 -0.34
N ALA A 401 -21.06 -8.00 0.47
CA ALA A 401 -20.70 -8.46 1.80
C ALA A 401 -21.92 -8.48 2.75
N LEU A 402 -22.76 -7.43 2.72
CA LEU A 402 -24.02 -7.40 3.47
C LEU A 402 -24.98 -8.50 3.02
N ASP A 403 -25.16 -8.68 1.70
CA ASP A 403 -26.04 -9.70 1.14
C ASP A 403 -25.57 -11.13 1.46
N ALA A 404 -24.26 -11.30 1.59
CA ALA A 404 -23.62 -12.54 2.05
C ALA A 404 -23.75 -12.77 3.57
N GLY A 405 -24.27 -11.79 4.32
CA GLY A 405 -24.48 -11.86 5.77
C GLY A 405 -23.27 -11.46 6.62
N MET A 406 -22.21 -10.88 6.03
CA MET A 406 -21.02 -10.47 6.77
C MET A 406 -21.30 -9.29 7.71
N LYS A 407 -20.52 -9.19 8.78
CA LYS A 407 -20.47 -7.99 9.64
C LYS A 407 -19.62 -6.92 8.96
N ALA A 408 -20.19 -6.20 7.99
CA ALA A 408 -19.48 -5.27 7.15
C ALA A 408 -19.59 -3.80 7.61
N ARG A 409 -18.49 -3.07 7.53
CA ARG A 409 -18.43 -1.60 7.63
C ARG A 409 -17.79 -0.99 6.39
N PHE A 410 -18.20 0.24 6.08
CA PHE A 410 -17.72 1.01 4.94
C PHE A 410 -17.23 2.38 5.41
N ASP A 411 -16.01 2.75 5.04
CA ASP A 411 -15.38 4.01 5.45
C ASP A 411 -14.91 4.84 4.25
N LEU A 412 -15.25 6.13 4.27
CA LEU A 412 -14.96 7.07 3.18
C LEU A 412 -13.94 8.11 3.64
N MET A 413 -12.68 7.87 3.29
CA MET A 413 -11.56 8.69 3.72
C MET A 413 -11.29 9.88 2.80
N PRO A 414 -10.77 11.01 3.33
CA PRO A 414 -10.25 12.07 2.47
C PRO A 414 -9.09 11.56 1.60
N GLY A 415 -9.15 11.79 0.29
CA GLY A 415 -8.10 11.41 -0.66
C GLY A 415 -8.59 10.53 -1.80
N GLY A 416 -7.66 10.18 -2.69
CA GLY A 416 -7.86 9.28 -3.83
C GLY A 416 -7.18 7.93 -3.62
N HIS A 417 -6.71 7.32 -4.71
CA HIS A 417 -6.08 5.99 -4.67
C HIS A 417 -4.59 6.07 -4.28
N GLY A 418 -4.27 5.84 -3.01
CA GLY A 418 -2.87 5.83 -2.54
C GLY A 418 -2.69 5.78 -1.03
N TRP A 419 -1.43 5.83 -0.59
CA TRP A 419 -1.01 5.84 0.81
C TRP A 419 -1.62 6.97 1.65
N VAL A 420 -2.05 8.06 1.02
CA VAL A 420 -2.84 9.11 1.70
C VAL A 420 -4.16 8.60 2.27
N VAL A 421 -4.71 7.50 1.73
CA VAL A 421 -5.88 6.79 2.24
C VAL A 421 -5.46 5.51 2.95
N PHE A 422 -4.53 4.72 2.40
CA PHE A 422 -4.21 3.40 2.97
C PHE A 422 -3.55 3.49 4.36
N ARG A 423 -2.71 4.51 4.59
CA ARG A 423 -2.07 4.74 5.90
C ARG A 423 -3.07 5.09 7.00
N PRO A 424 -3.91 6.15 6.87
CA PRO A 424 -4.94 6.40 7.87
C PRO A 424 -5.97 5.27 7.90
N GLY A 425 -6.26 4.61 6.77
CA GLY A 425 -7.14 3.46 6.69
C GLY A 425 -6.74 2.37 7.68
N ILE A 426 -5.51 1.86 7.61
CA ILE A 426 -5.09 0.82 8.55
C ILE A 426 -5.10 1.31 10.02
N VAL A 427 -4.70 2.56 10.27
CA VAL A 427 -4.70 3.16 11.61
C VAL A 427 -6.11 3.20 12.21
N ASP A 428 -7.07 3.77 11.47
CA ASP A 428 -8.45 3.95 11.93
C ASP A 428 -9.17 2.60 12.06
N GLN A 429 -8.78 1.63 11.24
CA GLN A 429 -9.39 0.31 11.28
C GLN A 429 -8.79 -0.63 12.34
N LEU A 430 -7.58 -0.35 12.87
CA LEU A 430 -6.84 -1.22 13.79
C LEU A 430 -7.59 -1.54 15.11
N PRO A 431 -8.21 -0.57 15.81
CA PRO A 431 -8.97 -0.89 17.02
C PRO A 431 -10.11 -1.88 16.77
N TRP A 432 -10.85 -1.71 15.67
CA TRP A 432 -11.93 -2.64 15.32
C TRP A 432 -11.42 -4.02 14.90
N LEU A 433 -10.30 -4.09 14.17
CA LEU A 433 -9.66 -5.37 13.86
C LEU A 433 -9.26 -6.08 15.16
N ALA A 434 -8.64 -5.36 16.08
CA ALA A 434 -8.27 -5.87 17.40
C ALA A 434 -9.47 -6.39 18.21
N GLN A 435 -10.64 -5.75 18.08
CA GLN A 435 -11.90 -6.24 18.64
C GLN A 435 -12.38 -7.54 17.99
N GLN A 436 -12.37 -7.60 16.64
CA GLN A 436 -12.79 -8.81 15.93
C GLN A 436 -11.91 -10.01 16.29
N THR A 437 -10.63 -9.77 16.59
CA THR A 437 -9.67 -10.83 16.92
C THR A 437 -9.58 -11.18 18.41
N GLY A 438 -10.37 -10.52 19.27
CA GLY A 438 -10.34 -10.71 20.72
C GLY A 438 -9.08 -10.19 21.41
N LEU A 439 -8.35 -9.26 20.79
CA LEU A 439 -7.18 -8.61 21.41
C LEU A 439 -7.63 -7.62 22.48
N ILE A 440 -8.60 -6.78 22.13
CA ILE A 440 -9.21 -5.77 23.00
C ILE A 440 -10.74 -5.91 22.97
N ARG A 441 -11.43 -5.17 23.86
CA ARG A 441 -12.90 -5.19 23.97
C ARG A 441 -13.62 -4.45 22.87
#